data_AF-A0A812KCI7-F1
#
_entry.id   AF-A0A812KCI7-F1
#
_cell.length_a   1.000
_cell.length_b   1.000
_cell.length_c   1.000
_cell.angle_alpha   90.00
_cell.angle_beta   90.00
_cell.angle_gamma   90.00
#
_symmetry.space_group_name_H-M   'P 1'
#
loop_
_entity.id
_entity.type
_entity.pdbx_description
1 polymer ?
#
loop_
_entity_poly.entity_id
_entity_poly.type
_entity_poly.pdbx_seq_one_letter_code
_entity_poly.pdbx_strand_id
1 'polypeptide(L)'
;MTEAWGTLILAFVIFGITNGRNKVLGSVERVGVPFVIGMTVAVLLPLYAPITQAGWNPARDFGPRIVAALGGWGEVAIPGPRSGFWIYIVGPCLGAPVGAFLAEKLLWRKAS
;
A
#
# COMPACT_ATOMS: atom_id res chain seq x y z
N MET A 1 3.93 -6.02 -11.34
CA MET A 1 2.48 -6.17 -11.01
C MET A 1 2.25 -6.49 -9.54
N THR A 2 3.14 -7.23 -8.88
CA THR A 2 3.11 -7.56 -7.44
C THR A 2 2.79 -6.37 -6.52
N GLU A 3 3.41 -5.22 -6.76
CA GLU A 3 3.16 -3.99 -5.98
C GLU A 3 1.70 -3.53 -6.03
N ALA A 4 1.05 -3.61 -7.20
CA ALA A 4 -0.35 -3.23 -7.33
C ALA A 4 -1.27 -4.14 -6.51
N TRP A 5 -0.99 -5.45 -6.47
CA TRP A 5 -1.77 -6.40 -5.67
C TRP A 5 -1.63 -6.17 -4.17
N GLY A 6 -0.40 -5.98 -3.68
CA GLY A 6 -0.17 -5.69 -2.26
C GLY A 6 -0.79 -4.36 -1.83
N THR A 7 -0.64 -3.30 -2.64
CA THR A 7 -1.28 -2.01 -2.35
C THR A 7 -2.80 -2.08 -2.45
N LEU A 8 -3.37 -2.87 -3.37
CA LEU A 8 -4.82 -3.09 -3.46
C LEU A 8 -5.35 -3.70 -2.17
N ILE A 9 -4.72 -4.78 -1.68
CA ILE A 9 -5.16 -5.44 -0.44
C ILE A 9 -5.04 -4.48 0.74
N LEU A 10 -3.90 -3.78 0.85
CA LEU A 10 -3.68 -2.80 1.92
C LEU A 10 -4.74 -1.69 1.90
N ALA A 11 -5.00 -1.08 0.73
CA ALA A 11 -6.01 -0.04 0.59
C ALA A 11 -7.42 -0.57 0.88
N PHE A 12 -7.75 -1.77 0.40
CA PHE A 12 -9.04 -2.41 0.68
C PHE A 12 -9.29 -2.55 2.19
N VAL A 13 -8.28 -3.04 2.93
CA VAL A 13 -8.39 -3.18 4.39
C VAL A 13 -8.52 -1.82 5.06
N ILE A 14 -7.68 -0.84 4.69
CA ILE A 14 -7.74 0.51 5.26
C ILE A 14 -9.15 1.09 5.09
N PHE A 15 -9.66 1.19 3.86
CA PHE A 15 -10.99 1.75 3.59
C PHE A 15 -12.14 0.89 4.15
N GLY A 16 -11.92 -0.41 4.31
CA GLY A 16 -12.86 -1.29 5.00
C GLY A 16 -13.00 -0.94 6.48
N ILE A 17 -11.90 -0.74 7.20
CA ILE A 17 -11.97 -0.54 8.65
C ILE A 17 -12.13 0.92 9.08
N THR A 18 -11.68 1.89 8.26
CA THR A 18 -11.76 3.32 8.60
C THR A 18 -13.10 3.96 8.22
N ASN A 19 -13.99 3.25 7.51
CA ASN A 19 -15.26 3.83 7.09
C ASN A 19 -16.14 4.16 8.31
N GLY A 20 -16.68 5.38 8.34
CA GLY A 20 -17.54 5.84 9.44
C GLY A 20 -18.82 5.01 9.63
N ARG A 21 -19.27 4.30 8.60
CA ARG A 21 -20.42 3.38 8.64
C ARG A 21 -20.10 2.02 9.24
N ASN A 22 -18.83 1.73 9.50
CA ASN A 22 -18.42 0.50 10.14
C ASN A 22 -18.85 0.52 11.61
N LYS A 23 -19.92 -0.21 11.91
CA LYS A 23 -20.47 -0.38 13.26
C LYS A 23 -19.87 -1.55 14.02
N VAL A 24 -19.11 -2.42 13.33
CA VAL A 24 -18.43 -3.56 13.95
C VAL A 24 -17.32 -3.07 14.87
N LEU A 25 -16.68 -1.95 14.51
CA LEU A 25 -15.70 -1.27 15.34
C LEU A 25 -16.41 -0.15 16.14
N GLY A 26 -16.65 -0.40 17.42
CA GLY A 26 -17.14 0.62 18.36
C GLY A 26 -16.16 1.78 18.53
N SER A 27 -16.60 2.89 19.14
CA SER A 27 -15.77 4.10 19.31
C SER A 27 -14.42 3.85 20.02
N VAL A 28 -14.41 2.93 20.99
CA VAL A 28 -13.20 2.51 21.73
C VAL A 28 -12.28 1.63 20.85
N GLU A 29 -12.87 0.80 19.97
CA GLU A 29 -12.14 -0.14 19.11
C GLU A 29 -11.50 0.54 17.90
N ARG A 30 -11.89 1.77 17.57
CA ARG A 30 -11.19 2.59 16.56
C ARG A 30 -9.73 2.88 16.92
N VAL A 31 -9.37 2.78 18.21
CA VAL A 31 -7.97 2.83 18.67
C VAL A 31 -7.15 1.65 18.12
N GLY A 32 -7.79 0.51 17.81
CA GLY A 32 -7.15 -0.68 17.23
C GLY A 32 -6.94 -0.61 15.72
N VAL A 33 -7.49 0.38 15.01
CA VAL A 33 -7.37 0.50 13.55
C VAL A 33 -5.91 0.51 13.07
N PRO A 34 -4.99 1.31 13.65
CA PRO A 34 -3.59 1.29 13.26
C PRO A 34 -2.94 -0.09 13.47
N PHE A 35 -3.33 -0.81 14.51
CA PHE A 35 -2.82 -2.16 14.79
C PHE A 35 -3.25 -3.15 13.70
N VAL A 36 -4.52 -3.11 13.27
CA VAL A 36 -5.02 -3.97 12.18
C VAL A 36 -4.31 -3.66 10.85
N ILE A 37 -4.08 -2.39 10.54
CA ILE A 37 -3.29 -1.98 9.36
C ILE A 37 -1.86 -2.52 9.47
N GLY A 38 -1.22 -2.37 10.63
CA GLY A 38 0.12 -2.90 10.89
C GLY A 38 0.20 -4.41 10.75
N MET A 39 -0.77 -5.15 11.29
CA MET A 39 -0.87 -6.60 11.15
C MET A 39 -1.10 -7.02 9.69
N THR A 40 -1.89 -6.25 8.93
CA THR A 40 -2.07 -6.49 7.49
C THR A 40 -0.73 -6.39 6.76
N VAL A 41 0.05 -5.33 7.03
CA VAL A 41 1.39 -5.19 6.47
C VAL A 41 2.31 -6.33 6.92
N ALA A 42 2.26 -6.73 8.19
CA ALA A 42 3.07 -7.81 8.75
C ALA A 42 2.79 -9.17 8.09
N VAL A 43 1.54 -9.46 7.74
CA VAL A 43 1.15 -10.69 7.02
C VAL A 43 1.55 -10.63 5.55
N LEU A 44 1.40 -9.48 4.90
CA LEU A 44 1.75 -9.34 3.48
C LEU A 44 3.27 -9.32 3.25
N LEU A 45 4.06 -8.79 4.20
CA LEU A 45 5.52 -8.71 4.12
C LEU A 45 6.20 -10.03 3.73
N PRO A 46 6.03 -11.16 4.44
CA PRO A 46 6.68 -12.42 4.07
C PRO A 46 6.24 -12.98 2.72
N LEU A 47 5.03 -12.62 2.24
CA LEU A 47 4.51 -13.07 0.95
C LEU A 47 5.10 -12.31 -0.23
N TYR A 48 5.35 -11.02 -0.05
CA TYR A 48 5.67 -10.11 -1.16
C TYR A 48 7.09 -9.53 -1.11
N ALA A 49 7.67 -9.38 0.08
CA ALA A 49 9.02 -8.85 0.25
C ALA A 49 10.10 -9.68 -0.48
N PRO A 50 10.05 -11.03 -0.53
CA PRO A 50 11.03 -11.80 -1.29
C PRO A 50 11.00 -11.53 -2.81
N ILE A 51 9.90 -11.00 -3.34
CA ILE A 51 9.72 -10.76 -4.77
C ILE A 51 10.11 -9.33 -5.15
N THR A 52 9.60 -8.34 -4.42
CA THR A 52 9.75 -6.92 -4.75
C THR A 52 10.01 -6.01 -3.53
N GLN A 53 10.33 -6.58 -2.36
CA GLN A 53 10.56 -5.83 -1.12
C GLN A 53 9.35 -5.07 -0.58
N ALA A 54 8.14 -5.31 -1.12
CA ALA A 54 6.88 -4.71 -0.68
C ALA A 54 6.90 -3.16 -0.71
N GLY A 55 7.25 -2.59 -1.86
CA GLY A 55 7.29 -1.13 -2.10
C GLY A 55 5.91 -0.50 -2.32
N TRP A 56 4.95 -0.74 -1.43
CA TRP A 56 3.55 -0.30 -1.58
C TRP A 56 3.30 1.19 -1.33
N ASN A 57 4.35 1.99 -1.22
CA ASN A 57 4.27 3.42 -0.99
C ASN A 57 5.32 4.14 -1.86
N PRO A 58 4.88 4.91 -2.88
CA PRO A 58 5.78 5.63 -3.78
C PRO A 58 6.74 6.56 -3.03
N ALA A 59 6.30 7.24 -1.96
CA ALA A 59 7.14 8.16 -1.20
C ALA A 59 8.24 7.42 -0.41
N ARG A 60 7.95 6.20 0.08
CA ARG A 60 8.89 5.35 0.83
C ARG A 60 10.02 4.81 -0.04
N ASP A 61 9.82 4.74 -1.36
CA ASP A 61 10.83 4.28 -2.31
C ASP A 61 11.48 5.45 -3.07
N PHE A 62 10.69 6.35 -3.67
CA PHE A 62 11.20 7.42 -4.53
C PHE A 62 11.98 8.49 -3.76
N GLY A 63 11.56 8.86 -2.55
CA GLY A 63 12.24 9.86 -1.72
C GLY A 63 13.70 9.47 -1.41
N PRO A 64 13.94 8.30 -0.78
CA PRO A 64 15.29 7.80 -0.55
C PRO A 64 16.12 7.64 -1.83
N ARG A 65 15.51 7.29 -2.98
CA ARG A 65 16.20 7.20 -4.26
C ARG A 65 16.71 8.54 -4.77
N ILE A 66 15.92 9.62 -4.65
CA ILE A 66 16.38 10.96 -5.02
C ILE A 66 17.61 11.34 -4.17
N VAL A 67 17.54 11.12 -2.86
CA VAL A 67 18.66 11.41 -1.96
C VAL A 67 19.90 10.59 -2.34
N ALA A 68 19.74 9.30 -2.64
CA ALA A 68 20.85 8.45 -3.08
C ALA A 68 21.43 8.89 -4.43
N ALA A 69 20.59 9.31 -5.38
CA ALA A 69 21.04 9.83 -6.67
C ALA A 69 21.86 11.12 -6.49
N LEU A 70 21.41 12.04 -5.65
CA LEU A 70 22.15 13.26 -5.29
C LEU A 70 23.45 12.94 -4.51
N GLY A 71 23.44 11.87 -3.71
CA GLY A 71 24.60 11.36 -2.99
C GLY A 71 25.64 10.63 -3.85
N GLY A 72 25.46 10.60 -5.18
CA GLY A 72 26.42 10.00 -6.10
C GLY A 72 26.29 8.49 -6.30
N TRP A 73 25.19 7.87 -5.88
CA TRP A 73 24.99 6.42 -6.02
C TRP A 73 24.59 5.98 -7.44
N GLY A 74 24.43 6.95 -8.37
CA GLY A 74 24.25 6.71 -9.81
C GLY A 74 23.11 5.76 -10.14
N GLU A 75 23.39 4.82 -11.06
CA GLU A 75 22.45 3.83 -11.61
C GLU A 75 21.77 2.95 -10.55
N VAL A 76 22.40 2.77 -9.38
CA VAL A 76 21.82 2.00 -8.26
C VAL A 76 20.63 2.73 -7.65
N ALA A 77 20.64 4.06 -7.66
CA ALA A 77 19.55 4.89 -7.16
C ALA A 77 18.43 5.01 -8.20
N ILE A 78 18.76 5.55 -9.38
CA ILE A 78 17.86 5.77 -10.51
C ILE A 78 18.65 5.42 -11.78
N PRO A 79 18.13 4.53 -12.66
CA PRO A 79 16.79 3.94 -12.68
C PRO A 79 16.62 2.74 -11.74
N GLY A 80 17.63 2.45 -10.92
CA GLY A 80 17.64 1.32 -9.98
C GLY A 80 17.88 -0.02 -10.69
N PRO A 81 17.99 -1.12 -9.91
CA PRO A 81 18.22 -2.44 -10.47
C PRO A 81 17.19 -2.79 -11.56
N ARG A 82 17.66 -3.21 -12.73
CA ARG A 82 16.83 -3.57 -13.89
C ARG A 82 15.90 -2.45 -14.38
N SER A 83 16.26 -1.18 -14.13
CA SER A 83 15.41 -0.02 -14.43
C SER A 83 14.01 -0.11 -13.81
N GLY A 84 13.89 -0.78 -12.67
CA GLY A 84 12.61 -1.15 -12.08
C GLY A 84 11.95 -0.10 -11.18
N PHE A 85 12.58 1.04 -10.89
CA PHE A 85 12.10 1.98 -9.87
C PHE A 85 10.64 2.43 -10.07
N TRP A 86 10.21 2.60 -11.32
CA TRP A 86 8.87 3.06 -11.67
C TRP A 86 7.77 2.10 -11.22
N ILE A 87 8.07 0.81 -11.00
CA ILE A 87 7.08 -0.19 -10.57
C ILE A 87 6.53 0.13 -9.17
N TYR A 88 7.35 0.75 -8.31
CA TYR A 88 7.02 1.17 -6.95
C TYR A 88 6.23 2.49 -6.92
N ILE A 89 6.10 3.14 -8.07
CA ILE A 89 5.28 4.35 -8.24
C ILE A 89 3.95 3.94 -8.89
N VAL A 90 4.03 3.36 -10.09
CA VAL A 90 2.85 3.02 -10.90
C VAL A 90 2.02 1.92 -10.24
N GLY A 91 2.66 0.89 -9.67
CA GLY A 91 1.96 -0.22 -9.01
C GLY A 91 1.03 0.28 -7.91
N PRO A 92 1.54 0.99 -6.89
CA PRO A 92 0.70 1.53 -5.83
C PRO A 92 -0.35 2.54 -6.30
N CYS A 93 -0.01 3.41 -7.26
CA CYS A 93 -0.96 4.38 -7.83
C CYS A 93 -2.14 3.71 -8.54
N LEU A 94 -1.97 2.51 -9.08
CA LEU A 94 -3.06 1.73 -9.68
C LEU A 94 -3.76 0.84 -8.65
N GLY A 95 -3.01 0.20 -7.75
CA GLY A 95 -3.54 -0.73 -6.77
C GLY A 95 -4.45 -0.05 -5.73
N ALA A 96 -4.03 1.09 -5.18
CA ALA A 96 -4.75 1.75 -4.10
C ALA A 96 -6.18 2.20 -4.51
N PRO A 97 -6.39 2.88 -5.65
CA PRO A 97 -7.75 3.26 -6.08
C PRO A 97 -8.65 2.05 -6.33
N VAL A 98 -8.13 0.98 -6.90
CA VAL A 98 -8.89 -0.26 -7.12
C VAL A 98 -9.28 -0.88 -5.78
N GLY A 99 -8.37 -0.97 -4.82
CA GLY A 99 -8.66 -1.48 -3.47
C GLY A 99 -9.73 -0.66 -2.75
N ALA A 100 -9.62 0.67 -2.81
CA ALA A 100 -10.60 1.60 -2.26
C ALA A 100 -11.98 1.42 -2.89
N PHE A 101 -12.04 1.34 -4.23
CA PHE A 101 -13.28 1.12 -4.97
C PHE A 101 -13.96 -0.20 -4.59
N LEU A 102 -13.17 -1.28 -4.46
CA LEU A 102 -13.69 -2.57 -4.03
C LEU A 102 -14.21 -2.53 -2.60
N ALA A 103 -13.52 -1.86 -1.68
CA ALA A 103 -13.98 -1.71 -0.30
C ALA A 103 -15.33 -0.98 -0.25
N GLU A 104 -15.47 0.13 -0.97
CA GLU A 104 -16.72 0.88 -1.04
C GLU A 104 -17.86 0.04 -1.63
N LYS A 105 -17.60 -0.65 -2.75
CA LYS A 105 -18.63 -1.42 -3.46
C LYS A 105 -19.04 -2.71 -2.75
N LEU A 106 -18.11 -3.40 -2.11
CA LEU A 106 -18.37 -4.71 -1.50
C LEU A 106 -18.83 -4.59 -0.05
N LEU A 107 -18.27 -3.64 0.71
CA LEU A 107 -18.55 -3.51 2.15
C LEU A 107 -19.59 -2.42 2.44
N TRP A 108 -19.59 -1.33 1.66
CA TRP A 108 -20.31 -0.11 2.02
C TRP A 108 -21.43 0.28 1.05
N ARG A 109 -21.77 -0.57 0.08
CA ARG A 109 -22.86 -0.27 -0.87
C ARG A 109 -24.13 0.15 -0.11
N LYS A 110 -24.64 1.36 -0.37
CA LYS A 110 -25.98 1.73 0.11
C LYS A 110 -26.98 0.85 -0.63
N ALA A 111 -27.82 0.10 0.09
CA ALA A 111 -29.05 -0.40 -0.49
C ALA A 111 -29.90 0.83 -0.84
N SER A 112 -30.20 0.99 -2.12
CA SER A 112 -31.17 1.98 -2.61
C SER A 112 -32.58 1.58 -2.22
#